data_AF-A0A4V0HEZ5-F1
#
_entry.id   AF-A0A4V0HEZ5-F1
#
_cell.length_a   1.000
_cell.length_b   1.000
_cell.length_c   1.000
_cell.angle_alpha   90.00
_cell.angle_beta   90.00
_cell.angle_gamma   90.00
#
_symmetry.space_group_name_H-M   'P 1'
#
loop_
_entity.id
_entity.type
_entity.pdbx_description
1 polymer ?
#
loop_
_entity_poly.entity_id
_entity_poly.type
_entity_poly.pdbx_seq_one_letter_code
_entity_poly.pdbx_strand_id
1 'polypeptide(L)'
;MNVLIVGGSGFLGKQLIDIALAKGHQVTYLARQEGKGPLFQSSNIHYIKGDLLDLTTIDLSNQSFDLLIDCVGAIKPKQLKSLNVQTTKGAITLCKNKKIPKIVYISANTGYPAYLKSKRDAERLIKKSDLDYLIVRPNLLFGKERPLSLIQANGLFLLIGLPFLGQFFKKLKPQEVKSVAETIITTLEISPHKKLLTFSYQ
;
A
#
# COMPACT_ATOMS: atom_id res chain seq x y z
N MET A 1 8.61 15.24 -1.62
CA MET A 1 7.22 15.21 -2.11
C MET A 1 6.28 15.50 -0.95
N ASN A 2 5.09 16.05 -1.23
CA ASN A 2 3.96 16.05 -0.30
C ASN A 2 3.08 14.83 -0.57
N VAL A 3 3.02 13.90 0.39
CA VAL A 3 2.47 12.55 0.19
C VAL A 3 1.25 12.35 1.08
N LEU A 4 0.12 11.97 0.46
CA LEU A 4 -1.07 11.50 1.18
C LEU A 4 -1.07 9.97 1.26
N ILE A 5 -0.94 9.41 2.46
CA ILE A 5 -0.95 7.95 2.68
C ILE A 5 -2.29 7.51 3.26
N VAL A 6 -3.13 6.86 2.46
CA VAL A 6 -4.41 6.34 2.90
C VAL A 6 -4.25 4.94 3.49
N GLY A 7 -4.76 4.72 4.70
CA GLY A 7 -4.47 3.54 5.49
C GLY A 7 -3.12 3.62 6.21
N GLY A 8 -2.62 4.83 6.49
CA GLY A 8 -1.31 5.06 7.11
C GLY A 8 -1.14 4.45 8.50
N SER A 9 -2.22 4.27 9.28
CA SER A 9 -2.17 3.58 10.57
C SER A 9 -2.07 2.05 10.47
N GLY A 10 -2.05 1.49 9.24
CA GLY A 10 -1.95 0.06 8.97
C GLY A 10 -0.51 -0.49 8.93
N PHE A 11 -0.40 -1.77 8.56
CA PHE A 11 0.87 -2.51 8.59
C PHE A 11 1.94 -1.94 7.66
N LEU A 12 1.64 -1.81 6.36
CA LEU A 12 2.55 -1.19 5.39
C LEU A 12 2.57 0.34 5.51
N GLY A 13 1.41 0.95 5.81
CA GLY A 13 1.26 2.40 5.91
C GLY A 13 2.23 3.03 6.92
N LYS A 14 2.41 2.42 8.09
CA LYS A 14 3.37 2.87 9.11
C LYS A 14 4.81 2.93 8.58
N GLN A 15 5.24 1.88 7.88
CA GLN A 15 6.58 1.81 7.32
C GLN A 15 6.76 2.88 6.24
N LEU A 16 5.76 3.07 5.38
CA LEU A 16 5.79 4.14 4.36
C LEU A 16 5.88 5.54 4.98
N ILE A 17 5.14 5.80 6.06
CA ILE A 17 5.24 7.07 6.80
C ILE A 17 6.66 7.26 7.33
N ASP A 18 7.19 6.28 8.08
CA ASP A 18 8.51 6.34 8.70
C ASP A 18 9.62 6.61 7.67
N ILE A 19 9.61 5.86 6.57
CA ILE A 19 10.61 5.98 5.50
C ILE A 19 10.46 7.29 4.73
N ALA A 20 9.24 7.73 4.44
CA ALA A 20 9.01 9.00 3.75
C ALA A 20 9.50 10.20 4.58
N LEU A 21 9.25 10.19 5.89
CA LEU A 21 9.77 11.21 6.81
C LEU A 21 11.29 11.19 6.89
N ALA A 22 11.90 10.00 7.01
CA ALA A 22 13.36 9.85 7.04
C ALA A 22 14.03 10.38 5.75
N LYS A 23 13.32 10.34 4.61
CA LYS A 23 13.76 10.91 3.33
C LYS A 23 13.36 12.39 3.16
N GLY A 24 12.88 13.06 4.21
CA GLY A 24 12.54 14.48 4.19
C GLY A 24 11.28 14.84 3.41
N HIS A 25 10.37 13.88 3.18
CA HIS A 25 9.07 14.17 2.57
C HIS A 25 8.08 14.70 3.60
N GLN A 26 7.11 15.50 3.14
CA GLN A 26 5.97 15.90 3.96
C GLN A 26 4.90 14.82 3.87
N VAL A 27 4.41 14.37 5.02
CA VAL A 27 3.50 13.23 5.09
C VAL A 27 2.21 13.63 5.78
N THR A 28 1.11 13.46 5.05
CA THR A 28 -0.23 13.41 5.65
C THR A 28 -0.74 11.98 5.53
N TYR A 29 -1.35 11.47 6.59
CA TYR A 29 -1.98 10.16 6.54
C TYR A 29 -3.48 10.23 6.84
N LEU A 30 -4.23 9.45 6.07
CA LEU A 30 -5.67 9.32 6.23
C LEU A 30 -6.00 7.96 6.83
N ALA A 31 -6.76 7.96 7.92
CA ALA A 31 -7.25 6.75 8.55
C ALA A 31 -8.55 6.99 9.32
N ARG A 32 -9.27 5.90 9.63
CA ARG A 32 -10.50 5.97 10.46
C ARG A 32 -10.22 6.22 11.93
N GLN A 33 -9.02 5.84 12.37
CA GLN A 33 -8.51 6.02 13.71
C GLN A 33 -7.06 6.47 13.63
N GLU A 34 -6.69 7.35 14.54
CA GLU A 34 -5.32 7.83 14.70
C GLU A 34 -4.38 6.67 14.98
N GLY A 35 -3.18 6.72 14.39
CA GLY A 35 -2.14 5.75 14.69
C GLY A 35 -1.65 5.86 16.14
N LYS A 36 -1.09 4.77 16.65
CA LYS A 36 -0.52 4.72 18.01
C LYS A 36 0.98 4.49 17.96
N GLY A 37 1.70 5.11 18.89
CA GLY A 37 3.14 4.98 19.08
C GLY A 37 3.92 6.24 18.67
N PRO A 38 5.24 6.27 18.93
CA PRO A 38 6.07 7.47 18.79
C PRO A 38 6.04 8.09 17.38
N LEU A 39 5.97 7.26 16.34
CA LEU A 39 5.85 7.72 14.95
C LEU A 39 4.68 8.69 14.75
N PHE A 40 3.54 8.41 15.40
CA PHE A 40 2.31 9.18 15.24
C PHE A 40 2.24 10.44 16.10
N GLN A 41 3.21 10.61 17.01
CA GLN A 41 3.35 11.81 17.84
C GLN A 41 4.33 12.82 17.23
N SER A 42 4.94 12.49 16.09
CA SER A 42 5.84 13.41 15.39
C SER A 42 5.07 14.63 14.88
N SER A 43 5.61 15.83 15.13
CA SER A 43 5.10 17.08 14.56
C SER A 43 5.20 17.14 13.04
N ASN A 44 5.97 16.24 12.43
CA ASN A 44 6.24 16.23 11.00
C ASN A 44 5.23 15.37 10.21
N ILE A 45 4.22 14.82 10.89
CA ILE A 45 3.10 14.13 10.23
C ILE A 45 1.79 14.85 10.52
N HIS A 46 0.89 14.87 9.54
CA HIS A 46 -0.47 15.33 9.75
C HIS A 46 -1.46 14.16 9.67
N TYR A 47 -2.35 14.06 10.65
CA TYR A 47 -3.42 13.06 10.68
C TYR A 47 -4.73 13.66 10.17
N ILE A 48 -5.37 12.94 9.24
CA ILE A 48 -6.72 13.24 8.80
C ILE A 48 -7.61 12.04 9.08
N LYS A 49 -8.64 12.28 9.89
CA LYS A 49 -9.69 11.29 10.11
C LYS A 49 -10.57 11.20 8.86
N GLY A 50 -10.84 9.99 8.39
CA GLY A 50 -11.78 9.79 7.28
C GLY A 50 -11.90 8.36 6.79
N ASP A 51 -12.87 8.13 5.91
CA ASP A 51 -13.15 6.84 5.27
C ASP A 51 -13.28 7.01 3.74
N LEU A 52 -12.59 6.18 2.96
CA LEU A 52 -12.71 6.18 1.49
C LEU A 52 -14.08 5.71 1.00
N LEU A 53 -14.88 5.07 1.85
CA LEU A 53 -16.27 4.75 1.56
C LEU A 53 -17.22 5.93 1.77
N ASP A 54 -16.79 6.96 2.50
CA ASP A 54 -17.55 8.18 2.76
C ASP A 54 -16.63 9.40 2.69
N LEU A 55 -16.46 9.92 1.47
CA LEU A 55 -15.55 11.03 1.20
C LEU A 55 -15.98 12.34 1.88
N THR A 56 -17.21 12.45 2.35
CA THR A 56 -17.68 13.63 3.09
C THR A 56 -16.99 13.77 4.46
N THR A 57 -16.46 12.66 4.98
CA THR A 57 -15.67 12.64 6.22
C THR A 57 -14.24 13.15 6.04
N ILE A 58 -13.79 13.39 4.80
CA ILE A 58 -12.41 13.70 4.47
C ILE A 58 -12.26 15.19 4.16
N ASP A 59 -11.63 15.93 5.07
CA ASP A 59 -11.25 17.31 4.83
C ASP A 59 -9.78 17.42 4.41
N LEU A 60 -9.56 17.86 3.15
CA LEU A 60 -8.25 18.18 2.58
C LEU A 60 -8.26 19.62 2.01
N SER A 61 -9.06 20.53 2.57
CA SER A 61 -9.27 21.88 2.01
C SER A 61 -7.97 22.71 1.93
N ASN A 62 -7.08 22.56 2.91
CA ASN A 62 -5.87 23.40 3.04
C ASN A 62 -4.58 22.69 2.63
N GLN A 63 -4.65 21.60 1.84
CA GLN A 63 -3.48 20.78 1.52
C GLN A 63 -3.47 20.40 0.03
N SER A 64 -2.29 20.46 -0.57
CA SER A 64 -1.99 19.97 -1.92
C SER A 64 -1.06 18.77 -1.83
N PHE A 65 -1.21 17.78 -2.72
CA PHE A 65 -0.38 16.57 -2.68
C PHE A 65 0.18 16.27 -4.07
N ASP A 66 1.43 15.83 -4.09
CA ASP A 66 2.08 15.34 -5.31
C ASP A 66 1.56 13.95 -5.68
N LEU A 67 1.24 13.13 -4.67
CA LEU A 67 0.74 11.78 -4.86
C LEU A 67 -0.06 11.24 -3.68
N LEU A 68 -0.96 10.32 -3.97
CA LEU A 68 -1.69 9.50 -3.00
C LEU A 68 -1.15 8.07 -3.01
N ILE A 69 -0.88 7.48 -1.84
CA ILE A 69 -0.59 6.05 -1.68
C ILE A 69 -1.77 5.35 -1.02
N ASP A 70 -2.47 4.50 -1.77
CA ASP A 70 -3.59 3.70 -1.29
C ASP A 70 -3.11 2.35 -0.73
N CYS A 71 -3.00 2.28 0.60
CA CYS A 71 -2.69 1.05 1.33
C CYS A 71 -3.95 0.29 1.78
N VAL A 72 -5.16 0.75 1.44
CA VAL A 72 -6.40 0.15 1.91
C VAL A 72 -6.68 -1.15 1.15
N GLY A 73 -7.05 -2.19 1.91
CA GLY A 73 -7.52 -3.43 1.32
C GLY A 73 -7.96 -4.44 2.36
N ALA A 74 -9.10 -5.09 2.10
CA ALA A 74 -9.48 -6.33 2.75
C ALA A 74 -8.70 -7.51 2.15
N ILE A 75 -8.28 -8.39 3.04
CA ILE A 75 -7.74 -9.72 2.72
C ILE A 75 -8.80 -10.80 3.01
N LYS A 76 -9.88 -10.49 3.74
CA LYS A 76 -10.92 -11.45 4.14
C LYS A 76 -11.95 -11.67 3.02
N PRO A 77 -12.29 -12.93 2.65
CA PRO A 77 -13.19 -13.25 1.53
C PRO A 77 -14.51 -12.49 1.50
N LYS A 78 -15.20 -12.38 2.64
CA LYS A 78 -16.51 -11.73 2.76
C LYS A 78 -16.50 -10.23 2.42
N GLN A 79 -15.34 -9.59 2.38
CA GLN A 79 -15.18 -8.15 2.18
C GLN A 79 -14.47 -7.80 0.86
N LEU A 80 -13.95 -8.77 0.11
CA LEU A 80 -13.00 -8.52 -0.99
C LEU A 80 -13.55 -7.69 -2.14
N LYS A 81 -14.72 -8.07 -2.67
CA LYS A 81 -15.27 -7.46 -3.89
C LYS A 81 -15.86 -6.09 -3.61
N SER A 82 -16.66 -5.98 -2.56
CA SER A 82 -17.27 -4.71 -2.19
C SER A 82 -16.22 -3.74 -1.67
N LEU A 83 -15.32 -4.14 -0.77
CA LEU A 83 -14.42 -3.18 -0.13
C LEU A 83 -13.31 -2.71 -1.07
N ASN A 84 -12.50 -3.61 -1.64
CA ASN A 84 -11.30 -3.20 -2.39
C ASN A 84 -11.64 -2.36 -3.63
N VAL A 85 -12.74 -2.70 -4.32
CA VAL A 85 -13.19 -1.93 -5.48
C VAL A 85 -13.77 -0.59 -5.07
N GLN A 86 -14.61 -0.54 -4.02
CA GLN A 86 -15.22 0.72 -3.59
C GLN A 86 -14.21 1.68 -2.99
N THR A 87 -13.28 1.21 -2.15
CA THR A 87 -12.23 2.07 -1.59
C THR A 87 -11.31 2.60 -2.67
N THR A 88 -10.97 1.80 -3.69
CA THR A 88 -10.20 2.28 -4.85
C THR A 88 -10.95 3.33 -5.66
N LYS A 89 -12.28 3.17 -5.86
CA LYS A 89 -13.09 4.23 -6.47
C LYS A 89 -13.05 5.51 -5.63
N GLY A 90 -13.18 5.40 -4.31
CA GLY A 90 -13.05 6.51 -3.38
C GLY A 90 -11.70 7.22 -3.51
N ALA A 91 -10.60 6.49 -3.55
CA ALA A 91 -9.26 7.04 -3.72
C ALA A 91 -9.08 7.75 -5.07
N ILE A 92 -9.61 7.20 -6.17
CA ILE A 92 -9.61 7.84 -7.49
C ILE A 92 -10.41 9.15 -7.45
N THR A 93 -11.63 9.12 -6.91
CA THR A 93 -12.47 10.31 -6.78
C THR A 93 -11.79 11.38 -5.93
N LEU A 94 -11.15 10.98 -4.83
CA LEU A 94 -10.39 11.88 -3.97
C LEU A 94 -9.24 12.56 -4.74
N CYS A 95 -8.47 11.79 -5.51
CA CYS A 95 -7.41 12.33 -6.36
C CYS A 95 -7.95 13.33 -7.37
N LYS A 96 -9.06 13.01 -8.07
CA LYS A 96 -9.67 13.92 -9.05
C LYS A 96 -10.18 15.21 -8.39
N ASN A 97 -10.92 15.10 -7.29
CA ASN A 97 -11.48 16.26 -6.59
C ASN A 97 -10.41 17.20 -6.03
N LYS A 98 -9.28 16.62 -5.59
CA LYS A 98 -8.16 17.37 -5.00
C LYS A 98 -7.01 17.62 -5.96
N LYS A 99 -7.20 17.31 -7.25
CA LYS A 99 -6.21 17.46 -8.32
C LYS A 99 -4.85 16.82 -7.98
N ILE A 100 -4.87 15.70 -7.25
CA ILE A 100 -3.67 14.91 -6.95
C ILE A 100 -3.30 14.17 -8.23
N PRO A 101 -2.12 14.44 -8.83
CA PRO A 101 -1.84 14.00 -10.19
C PRO A 101 -1.52 12.50 -10.29
N LYS A 102 -1.11 11.88 -9.17
CA LYS A 102 -0.60 10.50 -9.15
C LYS A 102 -1.19 9.65 -8.04
N ILE A 103 -1.53 8.40 -8.38
CA ILE A 103 -2.00 7.39 -7.43
C ILE A 103 -1.07 6.15 -7.40
N VAL A 104 -0.61 5.78 -6.21
CA VAL A 104 0.13 4.55 -5.95
C VAL A 104 -0.84 3.55 -5.34
N TYR A 105 -1.07 2.43 -6.02
CA TYR A 105 -1.99 1.40 -5.56
C TYR A 105 -1.24 0.17 -5.08
N ILE A 106 -1.44 -0.21 -3.82
CA ILE A 106 -0.87 -1.45 -3.27
C ILE A 106 -1.75 -2.63 -3.62
N SER A 107 -1.35 -3.36 -4.66
CA SER A 107 -1.97 -4.59 -5.15
C SER A 107 -1.39 -5.82 -4.45
N ALA A 108 -1.38 -6.97 -5.11
CA ALA A 108 -0.74 -8.20 -4.66
C ALA A 108 -0.21 -9.02 -5.85
N ASN A 109 0.91 -9.68 -5.64
CA ASN A 109 1.47 -10.67 -6.56
C ASN A 109 1.05 -12.09 -6.16
N THR A 110 0.99 -12.38 -4.86
CA THR A 110 0.61 -13.68 -4.29
C THR A 110 -0.65 -13.60 -3.44
N GLY A 111 -1.42 -14.69 -3.40
CA GLY A 111 -2.60 -14.84 -2.57
C GLY A 111 -3.61 -15.80 -3.20
N TYR A 112 -4.71 -16.06 -2.51
CA TYR A 112 -5.75 -16.94 -3.04
C TYR A 112 -6.48 -16.29 -4.23
N PRO A 113 -7.05 -17.07 -5.17
CA PRO A 113 -7.54 -16.54 -6.45
C PRO A 113 -8.55 -15.39 -6.35
N ALA A 114 -9.51 -15.47 -5.42
CA ALA A 114 -10.51 -14.41 -5.25
C ALA A 114 -9.90 -13.08 -4.75
N TYR A 115 -8.85 -13.12 -3.93
CA TYR A 115 -8.12 -11.94 -3.49
C TYR A 115 -7.33 -11.31 -4.63
N LEU A 116 -6.59 -12.13 -5.40
CA LEU A 116 -5.87 -11.65 -6.57
C LEU A 116 -6.84 -11.06 -7.60
N LYS A 117 -7.99 -11.71 -7.83
CA LYS A 117 -9.03 -11.19 -8.71
C LYS A 117 -9.50 -9.81 -8.27
N SER A 118 -9.81 -9.60 -6.99
CA SER A 118 -10.29 -8.29 -6.53
C SER A 118 -9.23 -7.20 -6.64
N LYS A 119 -7.95 -7.52 -6.38
CA LYS A 119 -6.82 -6.59 -6.62
C LYS A 119 -6.67 -6.25 -8.11
N ARG A 120 -6.82 -7.22 -9.02
CA ARG A 120 -6.80 -6.97 -10.47
C ARG A 120 -8.02 -6.18 -10.96
N ASP A 121 -9.18 -6.36 -10.33
CA ASP A 121 -10.37 -5.54 -10.59
C ASP A 121 -10.11 -4.06 -10.25
N ALA A 122 -9.50 -3.80 -9.09
CA ALA A 122 -9.10 -2.44 -8.69
C ALA A 122 -8.02 -1.84 -9.61
N GLU A 123 -7.00 -2.62 -10.01
CA GLU A 123 -5.99 -2.15 -10.96
C GLU A 123 -6.60 -1.69 -12.29
N ARG A 124 -7.64 -2.37 -12.78
CA ARG A 124 -8.34 -1.97 -14.01
C ARG A 124 -9.02 -0.62 -13.87
N LEU A 125 -9.52 -0.28 -12.68
CA LEU A 125 -10.11 1.04 -12.41
C LEU A 125 -9.04 2.13 -12.39
N ILE A 126 -7.90 1.87 -11.73
CA ILE A 126 -6.77 2.79 -11.70
C ILE A 126 -6.27 3.11 -13.12
N LYS A 127 -6.09 2.08 -13.95
CA LYS A 127 -5.64 2.23 -15.34
C LYS A 127 -6.61 3.01 -16.23
N LYS A 128 -7.90 3.01 -15.90
CA LYS A 128 -8.96 3.73 -16.62
C LYS A 128 -9.28 5.11 -16.01
N SER A 129 -8.52 5.54 -15.01
CA SER A 129 -8.85 6.75 -14.23
C SER A 129 -8.28 8.04 -14.83
N ASP A 130 -7.43 7.95 -15.84
CA ASP A 130 -6.63 9.05 -16.45
C ASP A 130 -5.60 9.70 -15.51
N LEU A 131 -5.42 9.16 -14.30
CA LEU A 131 -4.36 9.58 -13.38
C LEU A 131 -3.01 8.96 -13.78
N ASP A 132 -1.90 9.64 -13.47
CA ASP A 132 -0.62 8.96 -13.38
C ASP A 132 -0.68 7.91 -12.27
N TYR A 133 0.02 6.79 -12.42
CA TYR A 133 -0.07 5.72 -11.44
C TYR A 133 1.20 4.88 -11.31
N LEU A 134 1.35 4.30 -10.12
CA LEU A 134 2.24 3.18 -9.85
C LEU A 134 1.42 2.05 -9.20
N ILE A 135 1.34 0.89 -9.86
CA ILE A 135 0.77 -0.32 -9.27
C ILE A 135 1.91 -1.11 -8.63
N VAL A 136 1.78 -1.41 -7.34
CA VAL A 136 2.77 -2.20 -6.58
C VAL A 136 2.21 -3.59 -6.32
N ARG A 137 2.92 -4.64 -6.72
CA ARG A 137 2.52 -6.05 -6.52
C ARG A 137 3.56 -6.75 -5.63
N PRO A 138 3.44 -6.64 -4.29
CA PRO A 138 4.28 -7.38 -3.36
C PRO A 138 3.81 -8.84 -3.24
N ASN A 139 4.71 -9.70 -2.79
CA ASN A 139 4.38 -11.03 -2.26
C ASN A 139 3.83 -10.91 -0.82
N LEU A 140 3.79 -12.01 -0.07
CA LEU A 140 3.45 -11.99 1.36
C LEU A 140 4.38 -11.02 2.12
N LEU A 141 3.81 -9.97 2.70
CA LEU A 141 4.51 -9.06 3.58
C LEU A 141 4.60 -9.62 5.00
N PHE A 142 5.79 -9.60 5.60
CA PHE A 142 6.02 -10.00 6.98
C PHE A 142 6.76 -8.94 7.80
N GLY A 143 6.55 -8.97 9.12
CA GLY A 143 7.11 -7.98 10.06
C GLY A 143 6.60 -8.18 11.48
N LYS A 144 7.31 -7.62 12.46
CA LYS A 144 7.06 -7.83 13.89
C LYS A 144 5.68 -7.32 14.34
N GLU A 145 5.14 -6.32 13.65
CA GLU A 145 3.83 -5.72 13.90
C GLU A 145 2.66 -6.65 13.51
N ARG A 146 2.95 -7.74 12.80
CA ARG A 146 1.98 -8.79 12.45
C ARG A 146 2.58 -10.17 12.73
N PRO A 147 2.54 -10.66 13.98
CA PRO A 147 3.20 -11.92 14.37
C PRO A 147 2.82 -13.14 13.50
N LEU A 148 1.55 -13.27 13.11
CA LEU A 148 1.11 -14.35 12.21
C LEU A 148 1.81 -14.34 10.84
N SER A 149 2.21 -13.16 10.35
CA SER A 149 2.95 -13.05 9.09
C SER A 149 4.37 -13.60 9.20
N LEU A 150 4.99 -13.55 10.38
CA LEU A 150 6.31 -14.14 10.62
C LEU A 150 6.25 -15.66 10.57
N ILE A 151 5.22 -16.27 11.17
CA ILE A 151 5.00 -17.71 11.12
C ILE A 151 4.81 -18.17 9.67
N GLN A 152 3.95 -17.47 8.92
CA GLN A 152 3.72 -17.75 7.50
C GLN A 152 4.99 -17.58 6.67
N ALA A 153 5.78 -16.52 6.92
CA ALA A 153 7.02 -16.29 6.21
C ALA A 153 8.06 -17.37 6.51
N ASN A 154 8.23 -17.76 7.77
CA ASN A 154 9.14 -18.83 8.18
C ASN A 154 8.76 -20.16 7.53
N GLY A 155 7.47 -20.51 7.50
CA GLY A 155 7.00 -21.70 6.80
C GLY A 155 7.35 -21.69 5.30
N LEU A 156 7.14 -20.55 4.63
CA LEU A 156 7.54 -20.39 3.24
C LEU A 156 9.06 -20.43 3.04
N PHE A 157 9.85 -19.85 3.94
CA PHE A 157 11.31 -19.93 3.88
C PHE A 157 11.82 -21.37 4.03
N LEU A 158 11.22 -22.15 4.93
CA LEU A 158 11.52 -23.58 5.07
C LEU A 158 11.23 -24.36 3.78
N LEU A 159 10.06 -24.13 3.17
CA LEU A 159 9.71 -24.78 1.88
C LEU A 159 10.64 -24.37 0.74
N ILE A 160 11.04 -23.09 0.68
CA ILE A 160 11.97 -22.58 -0.33
C ILE A 160 13.38 -23.17 -0.14
N GLY A 161 13.77 -23.50 1.09
CA GLY A 161 15.05 -24.12 1.41
C GLY A 161 15.16 -25.60 1.04
N LEU A 162 14.07 -26.28 0.69
CA LEU A 162 14.09 -27.70 0.33
C LEU A 162 14.81 -27.93 -1.02
N PRO A 163 15.72 -28.92 -1.12
CA PRO A 163 16.41 -29.22 -2.37
C PRO A 163 15.43 -29.69 -3.44
N PHE A 164 15.65 -29.26 -4.70
CA PHE A 164 14.79 -29.49 -5.88
C PHE A 164 13.36 -28.93 -5.79
N LEU A 165 12.62 -29.20 -4.72
CA LEU A 165 11.25 -28.74 -4.50
C LEU A 165 11.16 -27.23 -4.20
N GLY A 166 12.18 -26.64 -3.59
CA GLY A 166 12.20 -25.22 -3.24
C GLY A 166 12.08 -24.29 -4.45
N GLN A 167 12.52 -24.73 -5.63
CA GLN A 167 12.43 -23.95 -6.86
C GLN A 167 10.98 -23.60 -7.26
N PHE A 168 10.01 -24.48 -6.96
CA PHE A 168 8.60 -24.23 -7.21
C PHE A 168 8.03 -23.11 -6.32
N PHE A 169 8.59 -22.94 -5.11
CA PHE A 169 8.12 -21.96 -4.13
C PHE A 169 8.89 -20.63 -4.17
N LYS A 170 10.00 -20.52 -4.90
CA LYS A 170 10.79 -19.27 -5.01
C LYS A 170 9.95 -18.06 -5.43
N LYS A 171 8.96 -18.25 -6.30
CA LYS A 171 8.05 -17.18 -6.75
C LYS A 171 7.17 -16.62 -5.62
N LEU A 172 6.99 -17.39 -4.53
CA LEU A 172 6.19 -17.03 -3.36
C LEU A 172 7.02 -16.41 -2.22
N LYS A 173 8.31 -16.13 -2.46
CA LYS A 173 9.23 -15.64 -1.42
C LYS A 173 8.60 -14.46 -0.65
N PRO A 174 8.42 -14.60 0.68
CA PRO A 174 7.94 -13.53 1.53
C PRO A 174 8.90 -12.33 1.50
N GLN A 175 8.36 -11.15 1.84
CA GLN A 175 9.12 -9.91 1.84
C GLN A 175 8.93 -9.15 3.14
N GLU A 176 10.01 -8.58 3.64
CA GLU A 176 9.93 -7.71 4.79
C GLU A 176 9.17 -6.43 4.42
N VAL A 177 8.19 -6.07 5.25
CA VAL A 177 7.32 -4.91 5.02
C VAL A 177 8.13 -3.61 4.92
N LYS A 178 9.20 -3.47 5.70
CA LYS A 178 10.10 -2.30 5.69
C LYS A 178 10.84 -2.17 4.36
N SER A 179 11.50 -3.24 3.91
CA SER A 179 12.20 -3.27 2.61
C SER A 179 11.28 -2.98 1.42
N VAL A 180 10.03 -3.46 1.46
CA VAL A 180 9.02 -3.14 0.44
C VAL A 180 8.67 -1.65 0.47
N ALA A 181 8.44 -1.07 1.64
CA ALA A 181 8.18 0.36 1.77
C ALA A 181 9.37 1.21 1.27
N GLU A 182 10.61 0.83 1.59
CA GLU A 182 11.83 1.51 1.12
C GLU A 182 11.93 1.49 -0.40
N THR A 183 11.65 0.33 -1.00
CA THR A 183 11.65 0.16 -2.46
C THR A 183 10.56 1.02 -3.11
N ILE A 184 9.37 1.11 -2.51
CA ILE A 184 8.26 1.95 -3.02
C ILE A 184 8.69 3.42 -3.03
N ILE A 185 9.13 3.95 -1.88
CA ILE A 185 9.51 5.37 -1.78
C ILE A 185 10.68 5.68 -2.70
N THR A 186 11.72 4.84 -2.69
CA THR A 186 12.88 5.02 -3.59
C THR A 186 12.48 4.97 -5.06
N THR A 187 11.57 4.07 -5.45
CA THR A 187 11.04 4.01 -6.82
C THR A 187 10.33 5.32 -7.21
N LEU A 188 9.59 5.93 -6.30
CA LEU A 188 8.89 7.19 -6.56
C LEU A 188 9.86 8.35 -6.78
N GLU A 189 11.03 8.33 -6.14
CA GLU A 189 12.09 9.33 -6.31
C GLU A 189 12.88 9.12 -7.62
N ILE A 190 13.35 7.89 -7.87
CA ILE A 190 14.30 7.63 -8.97
C ILE A 190 13.64 7.26 -10.30
N SER A 191 12.37 6.85 -10.26
CA SER A 191 11.63 6.39 -11.44
C SER A 191 10.18 6.85 -11.40
N PRO A 192 9.94 8.18 -11.40
CA PRO A 192 8.61 8.76 -11.22
C PRO A 192 7.61 8.34 -12.31
N HIS A 193 8.04 7.89 -13.48
CA HIS A 193 7.13 7.44 -14.54
C HIS A 193 6.84 5.92 -14.51
N LYS A 194 7.44 5.17 -13.57
CA LYS A 194 7.23 3.72 -13.48
C LYS A 194 5.78 3.39 -13.16
N LYS A 195 5.16 2.58 -14.02
CA LYS A 195 3.75 2.19 -13.91
C LYS A 195 3.50 0.92 -13.09
N LEU A 196 4.50 0.04 -13.00
CA LEU A 196 4.39 -1.25 -12.33
C LEU A 196 5.68 -1.58 -11.56
N LEU A 197 5.52 -1.90 -10.28
CA LEU A 197 6.56 -2.44 -9.41
C LEU A 197 6.11 -3.81 -8.92
N THR A 198 6.64 -4.87 -9.53
CA THR A 198 6.38 -6.24 -9.08
C THR A 198 7.59 -6.74 -8.34
N PHE A 199 7.37 -7.33 -7.17
CA PHE A 199 8.42 -7.98 -6.42
C PHE A 199 8.43 -9.46 -6.78
N SER A 200 9.27 -9.78 -7.76
CA SER A 200 9.57 -11.15 -8.18
C SER A 200 11.04 -11.43 -7.87
N TYR A 201 11.34 -12.70 -7.58
CA TYR A 201 12.71 -13.17 -7.47
C TYR A 201 13.39 -13.07 -8.85
N GLN A 202 14.56 -12.43 -8.92
CA GLN A 202 15.53 -12.60 -10.01
C GLN A 202 16.32 -13.89 -9.75
#